data_AF-A0A2P2CAP7-F1
#
_entry.id   AF-A0A2P2CAP7-F1
#
_cell.length_a   1.000
_cell.length_b   1.000
_cell.length_c   1.000
_cell.angle_alpha   90.00
_cell.angle_beta   90.00
_cell.angle_gamma   90.00
#
_symmetry.space_group_name_H-M   'P 1'
#
loop_
_entity.id
_entity.type
_entity.pdbx_description
1 polymer ?
#
loop_
_entity_poly.entity_id
_entity_poly.type
_entity_poly.pdbx_seq_one_letter_code
_entity_poly.pdbx_strand_id
1 'polypeptide(L)'
;MRNSDDFDAFYKATRDRLLLQTFALTGDLPASRRAIRDAYVAAWHHWRKVERQADPESWVRPHAWADAQRRHSARIWHRDKRLDSESRATLDALAKLTQQQRRVLILNHLSATPIQALAREVGLTQEAAERTLQSATSQYALNREVASTQVLSDLNDLGAAVGETSFARPSIIRRAGTTRRRAFTAVGVAVTVGALVGTGFFVTDRQGVSPNLADEQVVGQPTEVLADQVEEPRLEEAELLGADQVTRLSPKRTWSEGRTSPNTAGDGLYSPCQGARFADPKGTQTLVRDFRSPTPAKAATVTAMQASELSRNTKRAQRAYQTTVDWYAGCLAPSTHLLRAYDVQGVGDEASMFLLSTWGGKEGTLTAVVARTGQVTTTTLRRTVWGGGRQELPDLAPMTSLAAAAVNRLCGTPGAGSCAAPPRMVEVAPPPVGSAPGLLSAVDLPQAGSVVASWAATEPRRAMQNLATIACDNSDFSKAPVRNGMTRSFLIVNGDLPERFGITQTVGNLSTPQAAGRFVDNVRKRMGQCEDKDLASTVTPLSDKGDKLGEIAAWRVATKINDTDTIDFMMAIIRRGRSVAQIGFVTAPGADYDRDTFLALAQRASGRLAYMPR
;
A
#
# COMPACT_ATOMS: atom_id res chain seq x y z
N MET A 1 26.27 -32.65 -17.48
CA MET A 1 27.16 -31.90 -16.54
C MET A 1 26.71 -30.45 -16.47
N ARG A 2 26.98 -29.71 -15.38
CA ARG A 2 26.86 -28.23 -15.41
C ARG A 2 28.08 -27.72 -16.18
N ASN A 3 27.92 -26.82 -17.14
CA ASN A 3 29.08 -26.24 -17.80
C ASN A 3 29.80 -25.32 -16.79
N SER A 4 30.87 -25.85 -16.17
CA SER A 4 31.62 -25.11 -15.16
C SER A 4 32.32 -23.89 -15.74
N ASP A 5 32.64 -23.96 -17.02
CA ASP A 5 33.50 -22.99 -17.68
C ASP A 5 32.66 -21.75 -18.04
N ASP A 6 31.39 -21.95 -18.43
CA ASP A 6 30.42 -20.86 -18.61
C ASP A 6 30.18 -20.08 -17.31
N PHE A 7 30.06 -20.78 -16.18
CA PHE A 7 29.91 -20.12 -14.88
C PHE A 7 31.18 -19.35 -14.49
N ASP A 8 32.35 -19.97 -14.67
CA ASP A 8 33.63 -19.37 -14.32
C ASP A 8 33.90 -18.12 -15.19
N ALA A 9 33.53 -18.15 -16.48
CA ALA A 9 33.57 -17.01 -17.39
C ALA A 9 32.60 -15.90 -16.97
N PHE A 10 31.33 -16.25 -16.72
CA PHE A 10 30.30 -15.31 -16.26
C PHE A 10 30.71 -14.62 -14.95
N TYR A 11 31.18 -15.38 -13.96
CA TYR A 11 31.63 -14.86 -12.67
C TYR A 11 32.80 -13.86 -12.85
N LYS A 12 33.80 -14.21 -13.65
CA LYS A 12 34.94 -13.31 -13.91
C LYS A 12 34.52 -12.04 -14.64
N ALA A 13 33.58 -12.14 -15.59
CA ALA A 13 33.15 -11.01 -16.40
C ALA A 13 32.29 -9.98 -15.64
N THR A 14 31.57 -10.40 -14.59
CA THR A 14 30.51 -9.56 -13.99
C THR A 14 30.76 -9.16 -12.53
N ARG A 15 31.66 -9.85 -11.83
CA ARG A 15 31.88 -9.64 -10.37
C ARG A 15 32.36 -8.24 -10.00
N ASP A 16 33.23 -7.63 -10.81
CA ASP A 16 33.86 -6.35 -10.50
C ASP A 16 32.82 -5.22 -10.62
N ARG A 17 32.03 -5.23 -11.71
CA ARG A 17 30.92 -4.30 -11.91
C ARG A 17 29.83 -4.45 -10.85
N LEU A 18 29.45 -5.67 -10.49
CA LEU A 18 28.46 -5.88 -9.42
C LEU A 18 28.99 -5.45 -8.05
N LEU A 19 30.29 -5.57 -7.80
CA LEU A 19 30.91 -5.07 -6.59
C LEU A 19 30.88 -3.54 -6.54
N LEU A 20 31.19 -2.86 -7.65
CA LEU A 20 31.07 -1.41 -7.76
C LEU A 20 29.62 -0.95 -7.49
N GLN A 21 28.63 -1.61 -8.08
CA GLN A 21 27.21 -1.29 -7.85
C GLN A 21 26.79 -1.46 -6.38
N THR A 22 27.16 -2.59 -5.76
CA THR A 22 26.81 -2.86 -4.34
C THR A 22 27.55 -1.94 -3.38
N PHE A 23 28.78 -1.56 -3.73
CA PHE A 23 29.56 -0.57 -2.98
C PHE A 23 28.95 0.83 -3.11
N ALA A 24 28.62 1.30 -4.31
CA ALA A 24 27.91 2.58 -4.49
C ALA A 24 26.56 2.62 -3.76
N LEU A 25 25.88 1.47 -3.65
CA LEU A 25 24.59 1.36 -2.99
C LEU A 25 24.69 1.49 -1.46
N THR A 26 25.76 0.96 -0.88
CA THR A 26 25.88 0.76 0.57
C THR A 26 27.00 1.58 1.23
N GLY A 27 28.09 1.89 0.53
CA GLY A 27 29.30 2.47 1.10
C GLY A 27 30.12 1.51 1.96
N ASP A 28 29.74 0.23 2.05
CA ASP A 28 30.38 -0.80 2.88
C ASP A 28 30.99 -1.88 1.97
N LEU A 29 32.30 -1.76 1.71
CA LEU A 29 33.03 -2.68 0.84
C LEU A 29 33.07 -4.11 1.41
N PRO A 30 33.34 -4.35 2.71
CA PRO A 30 33.24 -5.69 3.30
C PRO A 30 31.86 -6.35 3.13
N ALA A 31 30.77 -5.62 3.39
CA ALA A 31 29.42 -6.15 3.20
C ALA A 31 29.13 -6.46 1.73
N SER A 32 29.55 -5.57 0.83
CA SER A 32 29.42 -5.73 -0.62
C SER A 32 30.17 -6.96 -1.13
N ARG A 33 31.43 -7.17 -0.72
CA ARG A 33 32.22 -8.36 -1.08
C ARG A 33 31.56 -9.66 -0.64
N ARG A 34 31.03 -9.68 0.58
CA ARG A 34 30.33 -10.85 1.12
C ARG A 34 29.03 -11.12 0.37
N ALA A 35 28.27 -10.08 0.06
CA ALA A 35 27.03 -10.17 -0.69
C ALA A 35 27.26 -10.71 -2.10
N ILE A 36 28.29 -10.23 -2.79
CA ILE A 36 28.68 -10.73 -4.11
C ILE A 36 29.04 -12.21 -4.04
N ARG A 37 29.90 -12.61 -3.10
CA ARG A 37 30.26 -14.01 -2.91
C ARG A 37 29.02 -14.89 -2.70
N ASP A 38 28.14 -14.50 -1.78
CA ASP A 38 26.97 -15.29 -1.42
C ASP A 38 25.94 -15.34 -2.57
N ALA A 39 25.80 -14.27 -3.36
CA ALA A 39 24.98 -14.24 -4.56
C ALA A 39 25.49 -15.20 -5.64
N TYR A 40 26.79 -15.23 -5.92
CA TYR A 40 27.35 -16.20 -6.89
C TYR A 40 27.34 -17.64 -6.36
N VAL A 41 27.47 -17.86 -5.06
CA VAL A 41 27.25 -19.18 -4.44
C VAL A 41 25.81 -19.65 -4.68
N ALA A 42 24.83 -18.75 -4.53
CA ALA A 42 23.43 -19.04 -4.83
C ALA A 42 23.17 -19.22 -6.34
N ALA A 43 23.86 -18.45 -7.19
CA ALA A 43 23.79 -18.58 -8.65
C ALA A 43 24.31 -19.94 -9.10
N TRP A 44 25.45 -20.39 -8.55
CA TRP A 44 25.97 -21.73 -8.82
C TRP A 44 24.99 -22.81 -8.37
N HIS A 45 24.32 -22.65 -7.21
CA HIS A 45 23.29 -23.58 -6.76
C HIS A 45 22.20 -23.77 -7.82
N HIS A 46 21.79 -22.69 -8.48
CA HIS A 46 20.73 -22.64 -9.48
C HIS A 46 21.23 -22.49 -10.93
N TRP A 47 22.49 -22.83 -11.22
CA TRP A 47 23.14 -22.44 -12.48
C TRP A 47 22.37 -22.84 -13.74
N ARG A 48 21.77 -24.04 -13.75
CA ARG A 48 20.92 -24.51 -14.85
C ARG A 48 19.72 -23.60 -15.19
N LYS A 49 19.23 -22.84 -14.22
CA LYS A 49 18.15 -21.86 -14.40
C LYS A 49 18.72 -20.48 -14.77
N VAL A 50 19.90 -20.16 -14.27
CA VAL A 50 20.56 -18.87 -14.49
C VAL A 50 21.13 -18.78 -15.91
N GLU A 51 21.81 -19.84 -16.38
CA GLU A 51 22.42 -19.92 -17.71
C GLU A 51 21.40 -19.81 -18.86
N ARG A 52 20.12 -20.14 -18.60
CA ARG A 52 19.03 -20.10 -19.60
C ARG A 52 18.36 -18.74 -19.73
N GLN A 53 18.70 -17.78 -18.88
CA GLN A 53 18.14 -16.44 -18.97
C GLN A 53 18.88 -15.63 -20.02
N ALA A 54 18.16 -14.76 -20.72
CA ALA A 54 18.76 -13.85 -21.71
C ALA A 54 19.83 -12.93 -21.09
N ASP A 55 19.64 -12.55 -19.81
CA ASP A 55 20.64 -11.86 -19.00
C ASP A 55 20.82 -12.58 -17.65
N PRO A 56 21.85 -13.43 -17.51
CA PRO A 56 22.17 -14.10 -16.25
C PRO A 56 22.47 -13.13 -15.09
N GLU A 57 22.97 -11.93 -15.38
CA GLU A 57 23.28 -10.92 -14.36
C GLU A 57 22.00 -10.38 -13.70
N SER A 58 20.90 -10.26 -14.43
CA SER A 58 19.58 -9.88 -13.90
C SER A 58 19.06 -10.83 -12.81
N TRP A 59 19.54 -12.08 -12.76
CA TRP A 59 19.24 -13.00 -11.66
C TRP A 59 20.13 -12.74 -10.44
N VAL A 60 21.43 -12.48 -10.65
CA VAL A 60 22.42 -12.33 -9.58
C VAL A 60 22.35 -10.94 -8.91
N ARG A 61 22.14 -9.89 -9.70
CA ARG A 61 22.16 -8.49 -9.25
C ARG A 61 21.16 -8.22 -8.11
N PRO A 62 19.86 -8.59 -8.19
CA PRO A 62 18.93 -8.35 -7.10
C PRO A 62 19.30 -9.08 -5.81
N HIS A 63 19.88 -10.30 -5.92
CA HIS A 63 20.33 -11.07 -4.77
C HIS A 63 21.53 -10.39 -4.08
N ALA A 64 22.51 -9.95 -4.87
CA ALA A 64 23.67 -9.23 -4.37
C ALA A 64 23.26 -7.91 -3.71
N TRP A 65 22.39 -7.13 -4.36
CA TRP A 65 21.91 -5.85 -3.84
C TRP A 65 21.12 -6.00 -2.55
N ALA A 66 20.21 -6.98 -2.49
CA ALA A 66 19.40 -7.22 -1.31
C ALA A 66 20.26 -7.76 -0.14
N ASP A 67 21.25 -8.61 -0.42
CA ASP A 67 22.15 -9.13 0.61
C ASP A 67 23.12 -8.07 1.14
N ALA A 68 23.64 -7.20 0.26
CA ALA A 68 24.47 -6.07 0.64
C ALA A 68 23.70 -5.09 1.54
N GLN A 69 22.48 -4.71 1.15
CA GLN A 69 21.65 -3.79 1.95
C GLN A 69 21.24 -4.36 3.30
N ARG A 70 20.89 -5.66 3.38
CA ARG A 70 20.51 -6.30 4.65
C ARG A 70 21.67 -6.41 5.63
N ARG A 71 22.90 -6.58 5.12
CA ARG A 71 24.10 -6.84 5.92
C ARG A 71 24.99 -5.62 6.10
N HIS A 72 24.69 -4.54 5.39
CA HIS A 72 25.30 -3.25 5.60
C HIS A 72 25.09 -2.84 7.06
N SER A 73 26.19 -2.82 7.81
CA SER A 73 26.18 -2.57 9.25
C SER A 73 26.83 -1.25 9.60
N ALA A 74 27.14 -0.41 8.61
CA ALA A 74 27.84 0.84 8.83
C ALA A 74 26.97 1.78 9.66
N ARG A 75 27.17 1.71 10.97
CA ARG A 75 27.07 2.88 11.86
C ARG A 75 27.94 3.97 11.24
N ILE A 76 27.41 5.19 11.29
CA ILE A 76 27.96 6.45 10.77
C ILE A 76 29.45 6.71 11.15
N TRP A 77 30.03 5.92 12.06
CA TRP A 77 31.40 6.05 12.58
C TRP A 77 32.45 5.05 12.03
N HIS A 78 32.08 4.16 11.11
CA HIS A 78 33.04 3.25 10.43
C HIS A 78 33.11 3.51 8.92
N ARG A 79 33.30 4.77 8.52
CA ARG A 79 33.75 5.08 7.15
C ARG A 79 35.15 4.52 6.99
N ASP A 80 35.38 3.76 5.91
CA ASP A 80 36.71 3.24 5.59
C ASP A 80 37.66 4.43 5.38
N LYS A 81 38.61 4.61 6.32
CA LYS A 81 39.57 5.73 6.31
C LYS A 81 40.50 5.69 5.09
N ARG A 82 40.47 4.59 4.32
CA ARG A 82 41.28 4.38 3.12
C ARG A 82 40.69 5.00 1.87
N LEU A 83 39.41 5.39 1.88
CA LEU A 83 38.80 6.07 0.74
C LEU A 83 39.42 7.46 0.58
N ASP A 84 39.67 7.90 -0.64
CA ASP A 84 40.06 9.28 -0.95
C ASP A 84 38.90 10.26 -0.70
N SER A 85 39.18 11.56 -0.76
CA SER A 85 38.17 12.60 -0.50
C SER A 85 37.04 12.62 -1.52
N GLU A 86 37.33 12.36 -2.79
CA GLU A 86 36.36 12.41 -3.88
C GLU A 86 35.40 11.22 -3.79
N SER A 87 35.92 10.00 -3.57
CA SER A 87 35.11 8.80 -3.34
C SER A 87 34.19 8.97 -2.12
N ARG A 88 34.68 9.60 -1.05
CA ARG A 88 33.87 9.91 0.14
C ARG A 88 32.75 10.90 -0.17
N ALA A 89 33.05 11.97 -0.90
CA ALA A 89 32.05 12.96 -1.30
C ALA A 89 30.96 12.33 -2.19
N THR A 90 31.34 11.46 -3.13
CA THR A 90 30.41 10.71 -3.99
C THR A 90 29.49 9.79 -3.17
N LEU A 91 30.04 9.00 -2.24
CA LEU A 91 29.22 8.14 -1.37
C LEU A 91 28.31 8.94 -0.44
N ASP A 92 28.76 10.10 0.06
CA ASP A 92 27.95 10.99 0.89
C ASP A 92 26.79 11.63 0.10
N ALA A 93 27.03 11.99 -1.16
CA ALA A 93 25.97 12.47 -2.05
C ALA A 93 24.94 11.37 -2.37
N LEU A 94 25.40 10.14 -2.64
CA LEU A 94 24.52 8.98 -2.83
C LEU A 94 23.73 8.66 -1.55
N ALA A 95 24.34 8.81 -0.38
CA ALA A 95 23.72 8.54 0.92
C ALA A 95 22.50 9.45 1.19
N LYS A 96 22.51 10.68 0.67
CA LYS A 96 21.41 11.66 0.79
C LYS A 96 20.21 11.36 -0.12
N LEU A 97 20.36 10.53 -1.14
CA LEU A 97 19.25 10.09 -2.00
C LEU A 97 18.35 9.08 -1.27
N THR A 98 17.06 9.07 -1.60
CA THR A 98 16.16 7.98 -1.17
C THR A 98 16.65 6.63 -1.70
N GLN A 99 16.30 5.53 -1.02
CA GLN A 99 16.71 4.18 -1.43
C GLN A 99 16.31 3.87 -2.88
N GLN A 100 15.13 4.32 -3.31
CA GLN A 100 14.64 4.11 -4.66
C GLN A 100 15.42 4.95 -5.69
N GLN A 101 15.66 6.24 -5.43
CA GLN A 101 16.48 7.09 -6.29
C GLN A 101 17.90 6.57 -6.45
N ARG A 102 18.54 6.18 -5.35
CA ARG A 102 19.91 5.62 -5.37
C ARG A 102 19.97 4.35 -6.23
N ARG A 103 18.98 3.46 -6.10
CA ARG A 103 18.90 2.22 -6.90
C ARG A 103 18.72 2.50 -8.38
N VAL A 104 17.82 3.43 -8.75
CA VAL A 104 17.60 3.82 -10.15
C VAL A 104 18.84 4.47 -10.75
N LEU A 105 19.48 5.39 -10.02
CA LEU A 105 20.68 6.09 -10.49
C LEU A 105 21.85 5.12 -10.73
N ILE A 106 22.14 4.25 -9.75
CA ILE A 106 23.21 3.24 -9.85
C ILE A 106 22.91 2.26 -10.97
N LEU A 107 21.68 1.76 -11.06
CA LEU A 107 21.34 0.76 -12.09
C LEU A 107 21.43 1.38 -13.49
N ASN A 108 21.01 2.63 -13.67
CA ASN A 108 21.08 3.31 -14.96
C ASN A 108 22.52 3.59 -15.41
N HIS A 109 23.39 4.05 -14.50
CA HIS A 109 24.75 4.46 -14.87
C HIS A 109 25.78 3.34 -14.82
N LEU A 110 25.65 2.38 -13.90
CA LEU A 110 26.65 1.33 -13.66
C LEU A 110 26.24 -0.04 -14.20
N SER A 111 25.10 -0.17 -14.88
CA SER A 111 24.71 -1.38 -15.58
C SER A 111 24.40 -1.10 -17.05
N ALA A 112 24.50 -2.14 -17.89
CA ALA A 112 24.11 -2.06 -19.30
C ALA A 112 22.61 -2.34 -19.52
N THR A 113 21.78 -2.18 -18.49
CA THR A 113 20.36 -2.57 -18.51
C THR A 113 19.51 -1.43 -19.08
N PRO A 114 18.68 -1.66 -20.13
CA PRO A 114 17.80 -0.65 -20.67
C PRO A 114 16.76 -0.22 -19.62
N ILE A 115 16.30 1.03 -19.68
CA ILE A 115 15.44 1.64 -18.65
C ILE A 115 14.16 0.85 -18.37
N GLN A 116 13.62 0.15 -19.36
CA GLN A 116 12.47 -0.76 -19.21
C GLN A 116 12.75 -1.96 -18.29
N ALA A 117 13.91 -2.59 -18.46
CA ALA A 117 14.32 -3.72 -17.64
C ALA A 117 14.73 -3.26 -16.23
N LEU A 118 15.38 -2.10 -16.14
CA LEU A 118 15.66 -1.41 -14.89
C LEU A 118 14.36 -1.16 -14.10
N ALA A 119 13.34 -0.59 -14.75
CA ALA A 119 12.05 -0.27 -14.13
C ALA A 119 11.41 -1.52 -13.51
N ARG A 120 11.40 -2.65 -14.24
CA ARG A 120 10.92 -3.94 -13.72
C ARG A 120 11.74 -4.43 -12.53
N GLU A 121 13.06 -4.27 -12.57
CA GLU A 121 13.95 -4.71 -11.49
C GLU A 121 13.75 -3.91 -10.19
N VAL A 122 13.46 -2.61 -10.30
CA VAL A 122 13.18 -1.74 -9.14
C VAL A 122 11.71 -1.69 -8.73
N GLY A 123 10.80 -2.31 -9.49
CA GLY A 123 9.36 -2.35 -9.19
C GLY A 123 8.61 -1.05 -9.55
N LEU A 124 9.06 -0.34 -10.58
CA LEU A 124 8.45 0.89 -11.08
C LEU A 124 7.89 0.72 -12.50
N THR A 125 6.95 1.59 -12.87
CA THR A 125 6.60 1.79 -14.28
C THR A 125 7.78 2.46 -15.01
N GLN A 126 7.84 2.32 -16.33
CA GLN A 126 8.91 2.96 -17.12
C GLN A 126 8.93 4.48 -16.90
N GLU A 127 7.78 5.14 -16.97
CA GLU A 127 7.66 6.59 -16.73
C GLU A 127 8.09 6.97 -15.31
N ALA A 128 7.73 6.18 -14.29
CA ALA A 128 8.14 6.44 -12.92
C ALA A 128 9.66 6.25 -12.75
N ALA A 129 10.27 5.29 -13.43
CA ALA A 129 11.72 5.09 -13.44
C ALA A 129 12.45 6.27 -14.11
N GLU A 130 11.94 6.78 -15.24
CA GLU A 130 12.47 7.95 -15.94
C GLU A 130 12.40 9.21 -15.06
N ARG A 131 11.25 9.48 -14.43
CA ARG A 131 11.09 10.61 -13.49
C ARG A 131 12.00 10.45 -12.26
N THR A 132 12.09 9.24 -11.72
CA THR A 132 12.97 8.94 -10.58
C THR A 132 14.43 9.13 -10.96
N LEU A 133 14.85 8.73 -12.16
CA LEU A 133 16.19 8.94 -12.68
C LEU A 133 16.52 10.41 -12.80
N GLN A 134 15.63 11.20 -13.44
CA GLN A 134 15.81 12.65 -13.56
C GLN A 134 15.95 13.31 -12.18
N SER A 135 15.05 12.98 -11.25
CA SER A 135 15.09 13.49 -9.88
C SER A 135 16.37 13.07 -9.15
N ALA A 136 16.78 11.80 -9.26
CA ALA A 136 17.98 11.29 -8.63
C ALA A 136 19.25 11.96 -9.17
N THR A 137 19.32 12.19 -10.49
CA THR A 137 20.44 12.88 -11.14
C THR A 137 20.53 14.33 -10.66
N SER A 138 19.41 15.06 -10.64
CA SER A 138 19.38 16.45 -10.14
C SER A 138 19.75 16.54 -8.66
N GLN A 139 19.21 15.65 -7.81
CA GLN A 139 19.52 15.64 -6.39
C GLN A 139 20.96 15.21 -6.10
N TYR A 140 21.50 14.24 -6.84
CA TYR A 140 22.90 13.86 -6.72
C TYR A 140 23.82 15.04 -7.07
N ALA A 141 23.57 15.68 -8.22
CA ALA A 141 24.33 16.83 -8.69
C ALA A 141 24.34 17.98 -7.66
N LEU A 142 23.18 18.29 -7.07
CA LEU A 142 23.06 19.28 -5.99
C LEU A 142 23.81 18.85 -4.72
N ASN A 143 23.68 17.59 -4.31
CA ASN A 143 24.31 17.09 -3.09
C ASN A 143 25.84 16.98 -3.19
N ARG A 144 26.35 16.84 -4.40
CA ARG A 144 27.77 16.68 -4.74
C ARG A 144 28.42 17.97 -5.24
N GLU A 145 27.61 19.00 -5.52
CA GLU A 145 28.01 20.30 -6.07
C GLU A 145 28.72 20.19 -7.43
N VAL A 146 28.18 19.35 -8.31
CA VAL A 146 28.72 19.05 -9.65
C VAL A 146 27.66 19.19 -10.75
N ALA A 147 28.09 19.26 -12.01
CA ALA A 147 27.19 19.18 -13.14
C ALA A 147 26.56 17.78 -13.27
N SER A 148 25.32 17.70 -13.78
CA SER A 148 24.64 16.41 -14.01
C SER A 148 25.37 15.50 -15.01
N THR A 149 26.24 16.04 -15.85
CA THR A 149 27.09 15.28 -16.77
C THR A 149 28.23 14.54 -16.08
N GLN A 150 28.60 14.94 -14.86
CA GLN A 150 29.71 14.33 -14.10
C GLN A 150 29.29 13.09 -13.32
N VAL A 151 27.98 12.84 -13.14
CA VAL A 151 27.45 11.70 -12.36
C VAL A 151 28.07 10.35 -12.77
N LEU A 152 28.18 10.08 -14.07
CA LEU A 152 28.76 8.81 -14.54
C LEU A 152 30.26 8.72 -14.23
N SER A 153 31.00 9.82 -14.34
CA SER A 153 32.43 9.86 -14.00
C SER A 153 32.61 9.57 -12.52
N ASP A 154 31.91 10.30 -11.66
CA ASP A 154 31.99 10.14 -10.21
C ASP A 154 31.70 8.70 -9.76
N LEU A 155 30.68 8.08 -10.38
CA LEU A 155 30.31 6.69 -10.09
C LEU A 155 31.35 5.69 -10.58
N ASN A 156 32.03 5.96 -11.69
CA ASN A 156 33.12 5.12 -12.19
C ASN A 156 34.42 5.30 -11.39
N ASP A 157 34.66 6.49 -10.84
CA ASP A 157 35.83 6.80 -10.03
C ASP A 157 35.83 6.02 -8.69
N LEU A 158 34.64 5.66 -8.19
CA LEU A 158 34.50 4.69 -7.09
C LEU A 158 35.12 3.32 -7.43
N GLY A 159 35.34 3.01 -8.71
CA GLY A 159 36.00 1.79 -9.18
C GLY A 159 37.43 1.66 -8.65
N ALA A 160 38.16 2.77 -8.48
CA ALA A 160 39.51 2.75 -7.90
C ALA A 160 39.50 2.22 -6.46
N ALA A 161 38.52 2.64 -5.65
CA ALA A 161 38.34 2.16 -4.28
C ALA A 161 37.98 0.66 -4.19
N VAL A 162 37.40 0.10 -5.25
CA VAL A 162 37.00 -1.29 -5.33
C VAL A 162 38.09 -2.17 -5.96
N GLY A 163 38.93 -1.62 -6.84
CA GLY A 163 39.91 -2.33 -7.68
C GLY A 163 40.97 -3.12 -6.92
N GLU A 164 41.28 -2.78 -5.67
CA GLU A 164 42.24 -3.52 -4.82
C GLU A 164 41.64 -4.80 -4.21
N THR A 165 40.39 -5.14 -4.56
CA THR A 165 39.68 -6.27 -3.97
C THR A 165 40.03 -7.62 -4.61
N SER A 166 40.69 -8.48 -3.84
CA SER A 166 40.86 -9.89 -4.21
C SER A 166 39.54 -10.68 -4.13
N PHE A 167 39.11 -11.27 -5.25
CA PHE A 167 37.96 -12.16 -5.31
C PHE A 167 38.34 -13.63 -5.11
N ALA A 168 37.44 -14.41 -4.52
CA ALA A 168 37.61 -15.85 -4.42
C ALA A 168 37.72 -16.49 -5.82
N ARG A 169 38.54 -17.53 -5.96
CA ARG A 169 38.64 -18.29 -7.21
C ARG A 169 37.27 -18.91 -7.55
N PRO A 170 36.89 -19.02 -8.83
CA PRO A 170 35.60 -19.62 -9.22
C PRO A 170 35.39 -21.03 -8.62
N SER A 171 36.46 -21.83 -8.53
CA SER A 171 36.43 -23.15 -7.89
C SER A 171 35.97 -23.13 -6.43
N ILE A 172 36.32 -22.09 -5.66
CA ILE A 172 35.88 -21.91 -4.26
C ILE A 172 34.39 -21.59 -4.22
N ILE A 173 33.92 -20.69 -5.10
CA ILE A 173 32.49 -20.34 -5.21
C ILE A 173 31.66 -21.58 -5.57
N ARG A 174 32.14 -22.37 -6.55
CA ARG A 174 31.48 -23.62 -6.95
C ARG A 174 31.43 -24.64 -5.81
N ARG A 175 32.54 -24.84 -5.09
CA ARG A 175 32.60 -25.75 -3.92
C ARG A 175 31.66 -25.31 -2.80
N ALA A 176 31.59 -24.02 -2.51
CA ALA A 176 30.67 -23.49 -1.51
C ALA A 176 29.20 -23.69 -1.93
N GLY A 177 28.86 -23.46 -3.21
CA GLY A 177 27.50 -23.67 -3.71
C GLY A 177 27.08 -25.14 -3.82
N THR A 178 28.00 -26.06 -4.12
CA THR A 178 27.71 -27.51 -4.05
C THR A 178 27.53 -28.01 -2.62
N THR A 179 28.33 -27.51 -1.68
CA THR A 179 28.21 -27.84 -0.25
C THR A 179 26.89 -27.34 0.32
N ARG A 180 26.48 -26.11 -0.03
CA ARG A 180 25.17 -25.55 0.34
C ARG A 180 24.00 -26.40 -0.16
N ARG A 181 24.10 -26.95 -1.38
CA ARG A 181 23.09 -27.88 -1.93
C ARG A 181 22.98 -29.15 -1.08
N ARG A 182 24.11 -29.76 -0.73
CA ARG A 182 24.16 -31.00 0.07
C ARG A 182 23.69 -30.78 1.50
N ALA A 183 24.01 -29.65 2.12
CA ALA A 183 23.54 -29.28 3.45
C ALA A 183 22.01 -29.12 3.49
N PHE A 184 21.39 -28.49 2.48
CA PHE A 184 19.92 -28.41 2.40
C PHE A 184 19.26 -29.78 2.20
N THR A 185 19.87 -30.69 1.44
CA THR A 185 19.39 -32.07 1.31
C THR A 185 19.55 -32.86 2.62
N ALA A 186 20.66 -32.70 3.33
CA ALA A 186 20.93 -33.39 4.60
C ALA A 186 20.06 -32.88 5.76
N VAL A 187 19.81 -31.57 5.85
CA VAL A 187 18.90 -30.98 6.86
C VAL A 187 17.45 -31.41 6.61
N GLY A 188 17.03 -31.52 5.34
CA GLY A 188 15.71 -32.08 5.01
C GLY A 188 15.56 -33.50 5.54
N VAL A 189 16.55 -34.37 5.32
CA VAL A 189 16.54 -35.76 5.85
C VAL A 189 16.60 -35.81 7.37
N ALA A 190 17.43 -34.98 8.02
CA ALA A 190 17.57 -34.97 9.47
C ALA A 190 16.31 -34.46 10.19
N VAL A 191 15.58 -33.51 9.61
CA VAL A 191 14.29 -33.04 10.15
C VAL A 191 13.23 -34.14 10.04
N THR A 192 13.19 -34.90 8.94
CA THR A 192 12.27 -36.04 8.80
C THR A 192 12.57 -37.15 9.80
N VAL A 193 13.84 -37.49 10.00
CA VAL A 193 14.26 -38.50 10.99
C VAL A 193 14.02 -37.99 12.43
N GLY A 194 14.30 -36.73 12.71
CA GLY A 194 14.05 -36.11 14.01
C GLY A 194 12.56 -36.02 14.36
N ALA A 195 11.69 -35.79 13.38
CA ALA A 195 10.25 -35.83 13.55
C ALA A 195 9.75 -37.25 13.88
N LEU A 196 10.31 -38.28 13.23
CA LEU A 196 9.99 -39.69 13.50
C LEU A 196 10.48 -40.18 14.88
N VAL A 197 11.64 -39.72 15.34
CA VAL A 197 12.15 -40.05 16.68
C VAL A 197 11.43 -39.23 17.76
N GLY A 198 11.08 -37.99 17.47
CA GLY A 198 10.34 -37.11 18.37
C GLY A 198 8.93 -37.62 18.66
N THR A 199 8.21 -38.14 17.66
CA THR A 199 6.89 -38.77 17.88
C THR A 199 6.99 -40.05 18.71
N GLY A 200 8.09 -40.80 18.62
CA GLY A 200 8.33 -41.99 19.45
C GLY A 200 8.54 -41.71 20.95
N PHE A 201 9.01 -40.51 21.31
CA PHE A 201 9.27 -40.15 22.72
C PHE A 201 8.05 -39.59 23.46
N PHE A 202 7.03 -39.09 22.74
CA PHE A 202 5.82 -38.53 23.34
C PHE A 202 4.70 -39.56 23.57
N VAL A 203 4.91 -40.82 23.17
CA VAL A 203 4.05 -41.95 23.54
C VAL A 203 4.80 -42.82 24.55
N THR A 204 4.98 -42.28 25.77
CA THR A 204 5.20 -43.13 26.95
C THR A 204 3.95 -43.04 27.81
N ASP A 205 3.24 -44.17 27.84
CA ASP A 205 1.95 -44.36 28.47
C ASP A 205 2.03 -44.10 29.98
N ARG A 206 0.99 -43.42 30.51
CA ARG A 206 0.81 -43.08 31.93
C ARG A 206 -0.05 -44.08 32.68
N GLN A 207 -0.39 -45.22 32.09
CA GLN A 207 -1.04 -46.31 32.82
C GLN A 207 -0.10 -47.51 32.93
N GLY A 208 0.33 -47.77 34.16
CA GLY A 208 1.11 -48.94 34.50
C GLY A 208 0.33 -50.21 34.22
N VAL A 209 0.59 -50.81 33.07
CA VAL A 209 0.26 -52.20 32.77
C VAL A 209 1.49 -52.78 32.08
N SER A 210 2.22 -53.64 32.78
CA SER A 210 3.26 -54.47 32.17
C SER A 210 2.55 -55.61 31.44
N PRO A 211 2.59 -55.70 30.09
CA PRO A 211 2.04 -56.85 29.41
C PRO A 211 3.02 -58.00 29.57
N ASN A 212 2.63 -59.01 30.34
CA ASN A 212 3.27 -60.32 30.29
C ASN A 212 2.89 -60.95 28.95
N LEU A 213 3.87 -61.13 28.08
CA LEU A 213 3.71 -61.91 26.85
C LEU A 213 3.85 -63.40 27.22
N ALA A 214 2.74 -64.02 27.59
CA ALA A 214 2.57 -65.45 27.55
C ALA A 214 1.17 -65.76 27.00
N ASP A 215 1.17 -66.34 25.81
CA ASP A 215 0.10 -67.12 25.19
C ASP A 215 -1.30 -66.51 25.14
N GLU A 216 -1.60 -65.76 24.08
CA GLU A 216 -2.89 -65.93 23.42
C GLU A 216 -2.85 -65.48 21.96
N GLN A 217 -2.94 -66.45 21.04
CA GLN A 217 -3.19 -66.17 19.63
C GLN A 217 -4.64 -65.73 19.46
N VAL A 218 -4.85 -64.41 19.38
CA VAL A 218 -6.12 -63.85 18.92
C VAL A 218 -5.99 -63.48 17.45
N VAL A 219 -6.62 -64.28 16.60
CA VAL A 219 -6.83 -63.98 15.18
C VAL A 219 -7.86 -62.86 15.08
N GLY A 220 -7.38 -61.62 14.99
CA GLY A 220 -8.18 -60.45 14.67
C GLY A 220 -7.93 -60.03 13.22
N GLN A 221 -8.97 -60.08 12.38
CA GLN A 221 -8.95 -59.46 11.06
C GLN A 221 -8.68 -57.95 11.21
N PRO A 222 -7.78 -57.35 10.41
CA PRO A 222 -7.53 -55.92 10.48
C PRO A 222 -8.77 -55.18 9.97
N THR A 223 -9.53 -54.60 10.89
CA THR A 223 -10.43 -53.50 10.55
C THR A 223 -9.54 -52.27 10.46
N GLU A 224 -9.29 -51.81 9.23
CA GLU A 224 -8.65 -50.52 8.96
C GLU A 224 -9.53 -49.43 9.58
N VAL A 225 -9.16 -48.98 10.79
CA VAL A 225 -9.64 -47.71 11.30
C VAL A 225 -8.89 -46.65 10.52
N LEU A 226 -9.52 -46.12 9.46
CA LEU A 226 -9.09 -44.92 8.77
C LEU A 226 -8.87 -43.84 9.82
N ALA A 227 -7.61 -43.47 10.05
CA ALA A 227 -7.30 -42.25 10.76
C ALA A 227 -7.96 -41.11 9.97
N ASP A 228 -8.90 -40.40 10.59
CA ASP A 228 -9.47 -39.17 10.05
C ASP A 228 -8.32 -38.29 9.58
N GLN A 229 -8.16 -38.17 8.26
CA GLN A 229 -7.21 -37.24 7.69
C GLN A 229 -7.78 -35.86 7.98
N VAL A 230 -7.16 -35.13 8.92
CA VAL A 230 -7.47 -33.72 9.13
C VAL A 230 -7.20 -33.01 7.81
N GLU A 231 -8.27 -32.73 7.05
CA GLU A 231 -8.16 -32.13 5.72
C GLU A 231 -7.55 -30.73 5.88
N GLU A 232 -6.39 -30.52 5.26
CA GLU A 232 -5.74 -29.21 5.31
C GLU A 232 -6.60 -28.18 4.56
N PRO A 233 -6.80 -26.97 5.13
CA PRO A 233 -7.50 -25.89 4.45
C PRO A 233 -6.94 -25.63 3.06
N ARG A 234 -7.83 -25.65 2.07
CA ARG A 234 -7.55 -25.36 0.66
C ARG A 234 -8.74 -24.64 0.06
N LEU A 235 -8.49 -23.80 -0.94
CA LEU A 235 -9.51 -23.14 -1.74
C LEU A 235 -9.74 -23.91 -3.03
N GLU A 236 -11.00 -24.18 -3.33
CA GLU A 236 -11.43 -24.79 -4.59
C GLU A 236 -12.20 -23.79 -5.46
N GLU A 237 -12.14 -23.96 -6.78
CA GLU A 237 -12.85 -23.07 -7.71
C GLU A 237 -14.38 -23.10 -7.53
N ALA A 238 -14.94 -24.21 -7.04
CA ALA A 238 -16.37 -24.37 -6.78
C ALA A 238 -16.86 -23.53 -5.57
N GLU A 239 -15.93 -23.09 -4.71
CA GLU A 239 -16.18 -22.23 -3.55
C GLU A 239 -16.19 -20.73 -3.91
N LEU A 240 -15.91 -20.39 -5.18
CA LEU A 240 -16.15 -19.06 -5.69
C LEU A 240 -17.59 -18.92 -6.21
N LEU A 241 -18.04 -17.68 -6.31
CA LEU A 241 -19.34 -17.31 -6.85
C LEU A 241 -19.50 -17.82 -8.30
N GLY A 242 -20.73 -18.23 -8.62
CA GLY A 242 -21.17 -18.52 -9.98
C GLY A 242 -21.92 -17.35 -10.62
N ALA A 243 -22.11 -17.39 -11.94
CA ALA A 243 -22.83 -16.34 -12.67
C ALA A 243 -24.27 -16.10 -12.18
N ASP A 244 -24.94 -17.15 -11.70
CA ASP A 244 -26.30 -17.09 -11.12
C ASP A 244 -26.35 -16.16 -9.90
N GLN A 245 -25.31 -16.20 -9.06
CA GLN A 245 -25.23 -15.39 -7.85
C GLN A 245 -24.91 -13.93 -8.16
N VAL A 246 -24.09 -13.68 -9.18
CA VAL A 246 -23.72 -12.34 -9.65
C VAL A 246 -24.88 -11.64 -10.38
N THR A 247 -25.81 -12.39 -10.97
CA THR A 247 -27.00 -11.84 -11.65
C THR A 247 -27.80 -10.88 -10.76
N ARG A 248 -27.79 -11.06 -9.43
CA ARG A 248 -28.42 -10.14 -8.48
C ARG A 248 -27.86 -8.72 -8.51
N LEU A 249 -26.60 -8.53 -8.91
CA LEU A 249 -25.99 -7.20 -9.04
C LEU A 249 -26.66 -6.34 -10.11
N SER A 250 -27.20 -6.97 -11.15
CA SER A 250 -27.93 -6.31 -12.22
C SER A 250 -28.84 -7.34 -12.91
N PRO A 251 -30.08 -7.54 -12.42
CA PRO A 251 -30.96 -8.62 -12.88
C PRO A 251 -31.35 -8.55 -14.36
N LYS A 252 -31.27 -7.35 -14.96
CA LYS A 252 -31.56 -7.11 -16.38
C LYS A 252 -30.40 -7.49 -17.31
N ARG A 253 -29.27 -7.95 -16.76
CA ARG A 253 -28.05 -8.24 -17.51
C ARG A 253 -27.74 -9.72 -17.49
N THR A 254 -27.26 -10.21 -18.62
CA THR A 254 -26.63 -11.53 -18.69
C THR A 254 -25.22 -11.43 -18.12
N TRP A 255 -24.87 -12.41 -17.28
CA TRP A 255 -23.55 -12.56 -16.68
C TRP A 255 -22.91 -13.86 -17.14
N SER A 256 -21.60 -13.82 -17.34
CA SER A 256 -20.79 -15.02 -17.56
C SER A 256 -19.59 -15.03 -16.63
N GLU A 257 -19.19 -16.24 -16.24
CA GLU A 257 -17.95 -16.48 -15.52
C GLU A 257 -16.77 -16.26 -16.47
N GLY A 258 -15.83 -15.44 -16.04
CA GLY A 258 -14.57 -15.22 -16.70
C GLY A 258 -13.52 -16.24 -16.26
N ARG A 259 -12.27 -15.79 -16.22
CA ARG A 259 -11.14 -16.64 -15.84
C ARG A 259 -11.04 -16.73 -14.31
N THR A 260 -10.97 -17.95 -13.79
CA THR A 260 -10.41 -18.17 -12.45
C THR A 260 -8.89 -18.24 -12.54
N SER A 261 -8.17 -17.62 -11.61
CA SER A 261 -6.72 -17.71 -11.56
C SER A 261 -6.17 -17.64 -10.14
N PRO A 262 -4.94 -18.16 -9.89
CA PRO A 262 -4.28 -18.01 -8.61
C PRO A 262 -3.67 -16.60 -8.40
N ASN A 263 -3.90 -15.68 -9.35
CA ASN A 263 -3.38 -14.31 -9.30
C ASN A 263 -1.85 -14.21 -9.18
N THR A 264 -1.11 -15.18 -9.73
CA THR A 264 0.36 -15.25 -9.67
C THR A 264 1.09 -14.67 -10.89
N ALA A 265 0.36 -14.37 -11.96
CA ALA A 265 0.88 -13.75 -13.19
C ALA A 265 0.68 -12.23 -13.17
N GLY A 266 1.38 -11.50 -14.05
CA GLY A 266 1.23 -10.05 -14.21
C GLY A 266 1.68 -9.25 -12.99
N ASP A 267 1.04 -8.12 -12.72
CA ASP A 267 1.17 -7.40 -11.44
C ASP A 267 0.38 -8.10 -10.31
N GLY A 268 -0.66 -8.85 -10.68
CA GLY A 268 -1.59 -9.52 -9.78
C GLY A 268 -2.59 -8.54 -9.15
N LEU A 269 -2.86 -7.42 -9.82
CA LEU A 269 -3.83 -6.43 -9.40
C LEU A 269 -5.18 -6.70 -10.06
N TYR A 270 -6.20 -6.86 -9.25
CA TYR A 270 -7.56 -7.15 -9.65
C TYR A 270 -8.49 -5.96 -9.35
N SER A 271 -8.04 -5.03 -8.50
CA SER A 271 -8.74 -3.80 -8.16
C SER A 271 -7.81 -2.59 -8.31
N PRO A 272 -8.30 -1.41 -8.76
CA PRO A 272 -7.46 -0.21 -8.84
C PRO A 272 -6.98 0.28 -7.46
N CYS A 273 -7.72 -0.03 -6.39
CA CYS A 273 -7.34 0.34 -5.02
C CYS A 273 -6.37 -0.64 -4.36
N GLN A 274 -6.13 -1.80 -4.97
CA GLN A 274 -5.28 -2.83 -4.41
C GLN A 274 -3.82 -2.37 -4.34
N GLY A 275 -3.25 -2.34 -3.13
CA GLY A 275 -1.89 -1.84 -2.91
C GLY A 275 -0.77 -2.85 -3.20
N ALA A 276 -1.08 -4.15 -3.17
CA ALA A 276 -0.13 -5.22 -3.46
C ALA A 276 -0.85 -6.46 -3.98
N ARG A 277 -0.13 -7.38 -4.63
CA ARG A 277 -0.69 -8.61 -5.20
C ARG A 277 -1.53 -9.45 -4.22
N PHE A 278 -1.08 -9.57 -2.98
CA PHE A 278 -1.75 -10.34 -1.94
C PHE A 278 -1.85 -9.50 -0.67
N ALA A 279 -3.00 -9.56 -0.01
CA ALA A 279 -3.20 -8.96 1.31
C ALA A 279 -2.43 -9.73 2.38
N ASP A 280 -2.27 -11.04 2.18
CA ASP A 280 -1.32 -11.88 2.90
C ASP A 280 -0.15 -12.34 2.01
N PRO A 281 1.03 -11.67 2.07
CA PRO A 281 2.21 -12.07 1.30
C PRO A 281 2.76 -13.47 1.61
N LYS A 282 2.34 -14.10 2.72
CA LYS A 282 2.71 -15.48 3.06
C LYS A 282 1.49 -16.39 3.18
N GLY A 283 0.37 -15.98 2.55
CA GLY A 283 -0.83 -16.79 2.38
C GLY A 283 -0.51 -18.10 1.69
N THR A 284 -1.38 -19.10 1.88
CA THR A 284 -1.21 -20.43 1.31
C THR A 284 -1.76 -20.50 -0.11
N GLN A 285 -2.88 -19.83 -0.37
CA GLN A 285 -3.55 -19.84 -1.67
C GLN A 285 -4.37 -18.57 -1.89
N THR A 286 -4.52 -18.20 -3.16
CA THR A 286 -5.43 -17.14 -3.61
C THR A 286 -6.19 -17.66 -4.82
N LEU A 287 -7.47 -17.34 -4.94
CA LEU A 287 -8.24 -17.52 -6.17
C LEU A 287 -8.97 -16.22 -6.52
N VAL A 288 -8.88 -15.81 -7.77
CA VAL A 288 -9.57 -14.62 -8.30
C VAL A 288 -10.38 -15.02 -9.52
N ARG A 289 -11.67 -14.65 -9.55
CA ARG A 289 -12.59 -14.86 -10.67
C ARG A 289 -13.18 -13.53 -11.13
N ASP A 290 -13.06 -13.24 -12.42
CA ASP A 290 -13.78 -12.13 -13.06
C ASP A 290 -15.16 -12.55 -13.56
N PHE A 291 -16.10 -11.61 -13.56
CA PHE A 291 -17.43 -11.78 -14.14
C PHE A 291 -17.69 -10.66 -15.13
N ARG A 292 -18.22 -11.02 -16.29
CA ARG A 292 -18.46 -10.10 -17.39
C ARG A 292 -19.94 -10.03 -17.68
N SER A 293 -20.36 -8.85 -18.09
CA SER A 293 -21.68 -8.63 -18.66
C SER A 293 -21.53 -7.88 -19.98
N PRO A 294 -22.05 -8.43 -21.10
CA PRO A 294 -22.08 -7.71 -22.37
C PRO A 294 -22.75 -6.33 -22.18
N THR A 295 -22.14 -5.29 -22.73
CA THR A 295 -22.63 -3.92 -22.56
C THR A 295 -23.21 -3.41 -23.90
N PRO A 296 -24.50 -3.03 -23.95
CA PRO A 296 -25.06 -2.33 -25.10
C PRO A 296 -24.35 -1.01 -25.36
N ALA A 297 -24.30 -0.56 -26.62
CA ALA A 297 -23.72 0.74 -26.96
C ALA A 297 -24.40 1.86 -26.15
N LYS A 298 -23.60 2.80 -25.60
CA LYS A 298 -24.04 3.94 -24.76
C LYS A 298 -24.61 3.58 -23.37
N ALA A 299 -24.57 2.31 -22.97
CA ALA A 299 -24.92 1.90 -21.60
C ALA A 299 -23.67 1.91 -20.70
N ALA A 300 -23.88 1.99 -19.38
CA ALA A 300 -22.80 1.81 -18.42
C ALA A 300 -22.19 0.40 -18.55
N THR A 301 -20.87 0.30 -18.53
CA THR A 301 -20.16 -0.98 -18.40
C THR A 301 -20.17 -1.39 -16.94
N VAL A 302 -20.63 -2.62 -16.67
CA VAL A 302 -20.62 -3.18 -15.31
C VAL A 302 -19.79 -4.45 -15.31
N THR A 303 -18.77 -4.48 -14.45
CA THR A 303 -17.96 -5.68 -14.21
C THR A 303 -18.04 -6.06 -12.74
N ALA A 304 -17.87 -7.34 -12.45
CA ALA A 304 -17.79 -7.85 -11.10
C ALA A 304 -16.62 -8.81 -10.95
N MET A 305 -16.21 -9.04 -9.71
CA MET A 305 -15.07 -9.89 -9.40
C MET A 305 -15.17 -10.41 -7.97
N GLN A 306 -14.62 -11.60 -7.75
CA GLN A 306 -14.34 -12.11 -6.42
C GLN A 306 -12.85 -12.48 -6.31
N ALA A 307 -12.25 -12.16 -5.16
CA ALA A 307 -10.92 -12.64 -4.77
C ALA A 307 -11.01 -13.28 -3.38
N SER A 308 -10.54 -14.52 -3.22
CA SER A 308 -10.45 -15.21 -1.93
C SER A 308 -9.00 -15.55 -1.63
N GLU A 309 -8.50 -15.12 -0.47
CA GLU A 309 -7.14 -15.40 0.02
C GLU A 309 -7.22 -16.27 1.28
N LEU A 310 -6.57 -17.43 1.23
CA LEU A 310 -6.40 -18.33 2.36
C LEU A 310 -5.08 -18.03 3.07
N SER A 311 -5.19 -17.73 4.36
CA SER A 311 -4.05 -17.52 5.25
C SER A 311 -3.72 -18.79 6.03
N ARG A 312 -2.50 -18.89 6.55
CA ARG A 312 -2.04 -20.05 7.36
C ARG A 312 -2.77 -20.25 8.70
N ASN A 313 -3.46 -19.21 9.17
CA ASN A 313 -4.25 -19.20 10.40
C ASN A 313 -5.12 -17.94 10.46
N THR A 314 -6.09 -17.94 11.38
CA THR A 314 -7.06 -16.86 11.60
C THR A 314 -6.40 -15.50 11.92
N LYS A 315 -5.30 -15.48 12.68
CA LYS A 315 -4.57 -14.25 12.99
C LYS A 315 -3.95 -13.60 11.76
N ARG A 316 -3.49 -14.39 10.80
CA ARG A 316 -2.97 -13.86 9.52
C ARG A 316 -4.10 -13.45 8.60
N ALA A 317 -5.21 -14.19 8.59
CA ALA A 317 -6.43 -13.79 7.89
C ALA A 317 -6.97 -12.44 8.40
N GLN A 318 -6.99 -12.20 9.71
CA GLN A 318 -7.36 -10.90 10.29
C GLN A 318 -6.48 -9.76 9.77
N ARG A 319 -5.18 -10.01 9.62
CA ARG A 319 -4.23 -9.01 9.07
C ARG A 319 -4.45 -8.81 7.57
N ALA A 320 -4.75 -9.87 6.85
CA ALA A 320 -5.12 -9.81 5.44
C ALA A 320 -6.39 -8.96 5.27
N TYR A 321 -7.44 -9.25 6.03
CA TYR A 321 -8.66 -8.44 6.10
C TYR A 321 -8.37 -6.96 6.34
N GLN A 322 -7.60 -6.62 7.39
CA GLN A 322 -7.24 -5.24 7.68
C GLN A 322 -6.45 -4.59 6.52
N THR A 323 -5.52 -5.33 5.91
CA THR A 323 -4.73 -4.85 4.77
C THR A 323 -5.62 -4.55 3.56
N THR A 324 -6.61 -5.40 3.29
CA THR A 324 -7.58 -5.18 2.22
C THR A 324 -8.54 -4.03 2.54
N VAL A 325 -8.97 -3.88 3.80
CA VAL A 325 -9.73 -2.69 4.26
C VAL A 325 -8.91 -1.42 4.03
N ASP A 326 -7.63 -1.40 4.38
CA ASP A 326 -6.75 -0.25 4.20
C ASP A 326 -6.60 0.15 2.71
N TRP A 327 -6.57 -0.83 1.80
CA TRP A 327 -6.54 -0.59 0.36
C TRP A 327 -7.73 0.24 -0.13
N TYR A 328 -8.94 -0.06 0.33
CA TYR A 328 -10.14 0.67 -0.10
C TYR A 328 -10.38 1.95 0.71
N ALA A 329 -10.17 1.91 2.02
CA ALA A 329 -10.32 3.08 2.88
C ALA A 329 -9.30 4.18 2.56
N GLY A 330 -8.13 3.81 2.04
CA GLY A 330 -7.00 4.68 1.71
C GLY A 330 -6.60 4.63 0.24
N CYS A 331 -7.56 4.34 -0.65
CA CYS A 331 -7.31 4.08 -2.06
C CYS A 331 -6.43 5.15 -2.72
N LEU A 332 -5.30 4.72 -3.29
CA LEU A 332 -4.32 5.57 -3.97
C LEU A 332 -4.54 5.65 -5.49
N ALA A 333 -5.61 5.02 -5.99
CA ALA A 333 -5.95 5.10 -7.40
C ALA A 333 -6.21 6.56 -7.79
N PRO A 334 -5.67 7.03 -8.92
CA PRO A 334 -5.96 8.37 -9.43
C PRO A 334 -7.46 8.60 -9.56
N SER A 335 -7.88 9.85 -9.36
CA SER A 335 -9.24 10.34 -9.62
C SER A 335 -10.31 9.48 -8.95
N THR A 336 -10.09 9.14 -7.67
CA THR A 336 -10.95 8.29 -6.86
C THR A 336 -11.31 8.99 -5.55
N HIS A 337 -12.58 8.94 -5.17
CA HIS A 337 -13.12 9.54 -3.94
C HIS A 337 -13.96 8.51 -3.18
N LEU A 338 -13.66 8.32 -1.91
CA LEU A 338 -14.40 7.46 -0.99
C LEU A 338 -15.68 8.17 -0.54
N LEU A 339 -16.81 7.77 -1.11
CA LEU A 339 -18.12 8.32 -0.80
C LEU A 339 -18.61 7.84 0.57
N ARG A 340 -18.60 6.53 0.81
CA ARG A 340 -19.17 5.92 2.03
C ARG A 340 -18.44 4.65 2.45
N ALA A 341 -18.45 4.39 3.74
CA ALA A 341 -17.93 3.16 4.35
C ALA A 341 -18.99 2.57 5.29
N TYR A 342 -19.09 1.25 5.32
CA TYR A 342 -20.09 0.54 6.12
C TYR A 342 -19.45 -0.63 6.86
N ASP A 343 -19.87 -0.82 8.11
CA ASP A 343 -19.79 -2.10 8.81
C ASP A 343 -20.92 -2.99 8.28
N VAL A 344 -20.58 -4.20 7.82
CA VAL A 344 -21.54 -5.15 7.26
C VAL A 344 -21.67 -6.32 8.23
N GLN A 345 -22.71 -6.27 9.04
CA GLN A 345 -22.98 -7.26 10.07
C GLN A 345 -23.63 -8.51 9.47
N GLY A 346 -23.35 -9.66 10.07
CA GLY A 346 -23.91 -10.94 9.64
C GLY A 346 -23.26 -11.54 8.39
N VAL A 347 -22.08 -11.06 7.97
CA VAL A 347 -21.34 -11.61 6.83
C VAL A 347 -19.96 -12.07 7.30
N GLY A 348 -19.81 -13.37 7.53
CA GLY A 348 -18.55 -13.92 8.06
C GLY A 348 -18.31 -13.54 9.52
N ASP A 349 -17.05 -13.62 9.94
CA ASP A 349 -16.60 -13.15 11.25
C ASP A 349 -16.59 -11.61 11.32
N GLU A 350 -16.31 -10.95 10.20
CA GLU A 350 -16.31 -9.49 10.04
C GLU A 350 -16.41 -9.12 8.55
N ALA A 351 -17.07 -8.01 8.23
CA ALA A 351 -17.13 -7.49 6.87
C ALA A 351 -17.24 -5.96 6.83
N SER A 352 -16.57 -5.35 5.85
CA SER A 352 -16.57 -3.91 5.59
C SER A 352 -16.91 -3.66 4.13
N MET A 353 -17.73 -2.63 3.86
CA MET A 353 -18.06 -2.22 2.49
C MET A 353 -17.65 -0.77 2.22
N PHE A 354 -17.13 -0.54 1.02
CA PHE A 354 -16.67 0.77 0.55
C PHE A 354 -17.35 1.11 -0.77
N LEU A 355 -17.91 2.33 -0.85
CA LEU A 355 -18.39 2.91 -2.09
C LEU A 355 -17.47 4.05 -2.48
N LEU A 356 -16.84 3.94 -3.64
CA LEU A 356 -15.98 4.97 -4.22
C LEU A 356 -16.56 5.46 -5.54
N SER A 357 -16.44 6.76 -5.80
CA SER A 357 -16.66 7.35 -7.12
C SER A 357 -15.32 7.55 -7.83
N THR A 358 -15.32 7.39 -9.15
CA THR A 358 -14.17 7.66 -10.00
C THR A 358 -14.51 8.72 -11.05
N TRP A 359 -13.51 9.50 -11.48
CA TRP A 359 -13.59 10.44 -12.61
C TRP A 359 -12.38 10.28 -13.53
N GLY A 360 -12.22 11.11 -14.57
CA GLY A 360 -11.04 11.06 -15.42
C GLY A 360 -11.09 10.04 -16.56
N GLY A 361 -12.18 10.03 -17.33
CA GLY A 361 -12.36 9.10 -18.46
C GLY A 361 -12.76 7.67 -18.06
N LYS A 362 -12.90 7.42 -16.75
CA LYS A 362 -13.45 6.20 -16.14
C LYS A 362 -14.52 6.58 -15.12
N GLU A 363 -15.34 7.55 -15.46
CA GLU A 363 -16.39 8.06 -14.57
C GLU A 363 -17.31 6.93 -14.15
N GLY A 364 -17.56 6.80 -12.85
CA GLY A 364 -18.27 5.64 -12.37
C GLY A 364 -18.19 5.42 -10.87
N THR A 365 -18.49 4.19 -10.49
CA THR A 365 -18.42 3.74 -9.10
C THR A 365 -17.66 2.42 -8.97
N LEU A 366 -16.96 2.28 -7.85
CA LEU A 366 -16.37 1.04 -7.38
C LEU A 366 -17.00 0.71 -6.03
N THR A 367 -17.72 -0.40 -5.95
CA THR A 367 -18.21 -0.94 -4.68
C THR A 367 -17.40 -2.17 -4.32
N ALA A 368 -16.80 -2.18 -3.13
CA ALA A 368 -16.01 -3.29 -2.61
C ALA A 368 -16.60 -3.77 -1.29
N VAL A 369 -16.82 -5.07 -1.12
CA VAL A 369 -17.11 -5.69 0.18
C VAL A 369 -15.99 -6.66 0.51
N VAL A 370 -15.31 -6.40 1.62
CA VAL A 370 -14.26 -7.26 2.18
C VAL A 370 -14.88 -8.02 3.34
N ALA A 371 -14.81 -9.33 3.35
CA ALA A 371 -15.29 -10.18 4.43
C ALA A 371 -14.22 -11.19 4.84
N ARG A 372 -14.17 -11.55 6.12
CA ARG A 372 -13.33 -12.64 6.62
C ARG A 372 -14.18 -13.73 7.25
N THR A 373 -13.86 -14.98 6.97
CA THR A 373 -14.43 -16.15 7.64
C THR A 373 -13.30 -17.13 7.96
N GLY A 374 -12.98 -17.26 9.25
CA GLY A 374 -11.88 -18.08 9.74
C GLY A 374 -10.54 -17.65 9.15
N GLN A 375 -9.95 -18.54 8.34
CA GLN A 375 -8.65 -18.36 7.67
C GLN A 375 -8.75 -17.71 6.29
N VAL A 376 -9.96 -17.47 5.77
CA VAL A 376 -10.19 -16.93 4.42
C VAL A 376 -10.64 -15.48 4.49
N THR A 377 -9.99 -14.62 3.71
CA THR A 377 -10.48 -13.26 3.41
C THR A 377 -11.01 -13.25 1.98
N THR A 378 -12.28 -12.88 1.80
CA THR A 378 -12.91 -12.79 0.48
C THR A 378 -13.33 -11.35 0.18
N THR A 379 -13.03 -10.88 -1.02
CA THR A 379 -13.37 -9.55 -1.51
C THR A 379 -14.26 -9.68 -2.72
N THR A 380 -15.42 -9.04 -2.68
CA THR A 380 -16.34 -8.93 -3.83
C THR A 380 -16.36 -7.50 -4.33
N LEU A 381 -16.31 -7.34 -5.66
CA LEU A 381 -16.22 -6.03 -6.30
C LEU A 381 -17.30 -5.90 -7.37
N ARG A 382 -17.87 -4.71 -7.46
CA ARG A 382 -18.63 -4.24 -8.61
C ARG A 382 -18.03 -2.93 -9.07
N ARG A 383 -17.69 -2.85 -10.35
CA ARG A 383 -17.28 -1.62 -10.99
C ARG A 383 -18.30 -1.24 -12.04
N THR A 384 -18.77 -0.01 -11.96
CA THR A 384 -19.61 0.62 -12.98
C THR A 384 -18.79 1.72 -13.63
N VAL A 385 -18.69 1.74 -14.95
CA VAL A 385 -18.12 2.85 -15.73
C VAL A 385 -19.20 3.37 -16.65
N TRP A 386 -19.53 4.66 -16.54
CA TRP A 386 -20.59 5.27 -17.33
C TRP A 386 -20.10 5.56 -18.76
N GLY A 387 -20.95 5.27 -19.75
CA GLY A 387 -20.69 5.52 -21.17
C GLY A 387 -21.35 6.80 -21.70
N GLY A 388 -21.62 7.76 -20.81
CA GLY A 388 -22.54 8.90 -21.01
C GLY A 388 -23.93 8.62 -20.42
N GLY A 389 -24.57 9.61 -19.80
CA GLY A 389 -25.89 9.50 -19.16
C GLY A 389 -25.91 9.88 -17.68
N ARG A 390 -27.07 9.70 -17.02
CA ARG A 390 -27.29 10.11 -15.63
C ARG A 390 -26.44 9.29 -14.66
N GLN A 391 -25.63 9.98 -13.87
CA GLN A 391 -24.80 9.41 -12.82
C GLN A 391 -25.68 9.17 -11.59
N GLU A 392 -26.00 7.91 -11.30
CA GLU A 392 -26.74 7.54 -10.09
C GLU A 392 -25.89 6.64 -9.20
N LEU A 393 -25.97 6.88 -7.89
CA LEU A 393 -25.38 5.99 -6.91
C LEU A 393 -26.08 4.63 -7.00
N PRO A 394 -25.34 3.52 -7.05
CA PRO A 394 -25.95 2.23 -7.24
C PRO A 394 -26.62 1.76 -5.95
N ASP A 395 -27.68 0.95 -6.08
CA ASP A 395 -28.19 0.18 -4.95
C ASP A 395 -27.07 -0.72 -4.39
N LEU A 396 -26.89 -0.64 -3.07
CA LEU A 396 -25.84 -1.33 -2.33
C LEU A 396 -26.31 -2.65 -1.73
N ALA A 397 -27.63 -2.85 -1.55
CA ALA A 397 -28.14 -4.09 -0.98
C ALA A 397 -27.70 -5.35 -1.76
N PRO A 398 -27.71 -5.38 -3.11
CA PRO A 398 -27.22 -6.51 -3.88
C PRO A 398 -25.74 -6.85 -3.62
N MET A 399 -24.90 -5.87 -3.30
CA MET A 399 -23.49 -6.10 -2.99
C MET A 399 -23.32 -6.85 -1.66
N THR A 400 -24.10 -6.50 -0.64
CA THR A 400 -24.05 -7.22 0.63
C THR A 400 -24.58 -8.64 0.52
N SER A 401 -25.65 -8.87 -0.26
CA SER A 401 -26.15 -10.21 -0.56
C SER A 401 -25.15 -11.03 -1.37
N LEU A 402 -24.37 -10.40 -2.25
CA LEU A 402 -23.31 -11.07 -3.00
C LEU A 402 -22.16 -11.50 -2.07
N ALA A 403 -21.72 -10.62 -1.17
CA ALA A 403 -20.70 -10.94 -0.17
C ALA A 403 -21.16 -12.06 0.78
N ALA A 404 -22.42 -12.03 1.22
CA ALA A 404 -23.03 -13.11 2.00
C ALA A 404 -23.01 -14.44 1.23
N ALA A 405 -23.35 -14.43 -0.06
CA ALA A 405 -23.26 -15.61 -0.91
C ALA A 405 -21.82 -16.11 -1.09
N ALA A 406 -20.84 -15.19 -1.20
CA ALA A 406 -19.41 -15.54 -1.28
C ALA A 406 -18.91 -16.22 -0.01
N VAL A 407 -19.30 -15.71 1.17
CA VAL A 407 -18.99 -16.35 2.46
C VAL A 407 -19.69 -17.72 2.56
N ASN A 408 -20.95 -17.82 2.15
CA ASN A 408 -21.70 -19.08 2.23
C ASN A 408 -21.18 -20.18 1.30
N ARG A 409 -20.46 -19.83 0.22
CA ARG A 409 -19.74 -20.81 -0.61
C ARG A 409 -18.53 -21.45 0.10
N LEU A 410 -17.99 -20.78 1.13
CA LEU A 410 -16.89 -21.27 1.96
C LEU A 410 -17.39 -21.98 3.23
N CYS A 411 -18.69 -21.95 3.50
CA CYS A 411 -19.25 -22.50 4.72
C CYS A 411 -19.08 -24.01 4.82
N GLY A 412 -18.60 -24.46 5.99
CA GLY A 412 -18.36 -25.89 6.25
C GLY A 412 -17.07 -26.42 5.63
N THR A 413 -16.29 -25.61 4.91
CA THR A 413 -14.99 -26.04 4.38
C THR A 413 -13.89 -25.90 5.45
N PRO A 414 -12.82 -26.73 5.41
CA PRO A 414 -11.75 -26.63 6.38
C PRO A 414 -11.12 -25.23 6.41
N GLY A 415 -11.07 -24.64 7.60
CA GLY A 415 -10.51 -23.30 7.81
C GLY A 415 -11.50 -22.14 7.65
N ALA A 416 -12.75 -22.38 7.22
CA ALA A 416 -13.81 -21.39 7.29
C ALA A 416 -14.25 -21.15 8.75
N GLY A 417 -14.78 -19.95 9.01
CA GLY A 417 -15.31 -19.53 10.31
C GLY A 417 -16.82 -19.37 10.24
N SER A 418 -17.33 -18.23 10.73
CA SER A 418 -18.76 -17.95 10.73
C SER A 418 -19.31 -17.85 9.31
N CYS A 419 -20.53 -18.35 9.13
CA CYS A 419 -21.30 -18.22 7.90
C CYS A 419 -22.04 -16.88 7.83
N ALA A 420 -22.62 -16.58 6.67
CA ALA A 420 -23.45 -15.39 6.53
C ALA A 420 -24.90 -15.65 6.95
N ALA A 421 -25.43 -14.71 7.73
CA ALA A 421 -26.84 -14.51 8.04
C ALA A 421 -27.39 -13.36 7.17
N PRO A 422 -28.68 -12.97 7.28
CA PRO A 422 -29.19 -11.78 6.59
C PRO A 422 -28.34 -10.53 6.92
N PRO A 423 -27.70 -9.90 5.91
CA PRO A 423 -26.74 -8.84 6.15
C PRO A 423 -27.41 -7.56 6.63
N ARG A 424 -26.77 -6.85 7.55
CA ARG A 424 -27.17 -5.50 7.99
C ARG A 424 -26.03 -4.52 7.76
N MET A 425 -26.31 -3.46 7.01
CA MET A 425 -25.37 -2.36 6.78
C MET A 425 -25.52 -1.27 7.83
N VAL A 426 -24.42 -0.88 8.45
CA VAL A 426 -24.34 0.28 9.33
C VAL A 426 -23.30 1.23 8.75
N GLU A 427 -23.71 2.44 8.37
CA GLU A 427 -22.77 3.44 7.88
C GLU A 427 -21.85 3.88 9.04
N VAL A 428 -20.54 3.90 8.77
CA VAL A 428 -19.51 4.22 9.75
C VAL A 428 -18.58 5.31 9.23
N ALA A 429 -17.85 5.95 10.15
CA ALA A 429 -16.73 6.79 9.73
C ALA A 429 -15.71 5.94 8.97
N PRO A 430 -15.05 6.48 7.93
CA PRO A 430 -14.03 5.73 7.20
C PRO A 430 -12.98 5.15 8.14
N PRO A 431 -12.53 3.90 7.92
CA PRO A 431 -11.46 3.30 8.70
C PRO A 431 -10.21 4.18 8.74
N PRO A 432 -9.41 4.14 9.84
CA PRO A 432 -8.21 4.96 9.96
C PRO A 432 -7.20 4.58 8.87
N VAL A 433 -6.62 5.58 8.20
CA VAL A 433 -5.64 5.36 7.12
C VAL A 433 -4.41 6.23 7.27
N GLY A 434 -3.27 5.69 6.84
CA GLY A 434 -1.99 6.38 6.85
C GLY A 434 -1.42 6.63 8.26
N SER A 435 -0.34 7.40 8.33
CA SER A 435 0.38 7.71 9.57
C SER A 435 -0.32 8.75 10.46
N ALA A 436 -1.29 9.48 9.92
CA ALA A 436 -2.05 10.51 10.64
C ALA A 436 -3.56 10.35 10.37
N PRO A 437 -4.21 9.32 10.94
CA PRO A 437 -5.61 8.98 10.64
C PRO A 437 -6.63 10.04 11.10
N GLY A 438 -6.19 10.99 11.92
CA GLY A 438 -6.97 12.17 12.32
C GLY A 438 -7.15 13.23 11.23
N LEU A 439 -6.33 13.17 10.16
CA LEU A 439 -6.40 14.06 9.00
C LEU A 439 -7.17 13.39 7.85
N LEU A 440 -7.74 14.22 6.98
CA LEU A 440 -8.21 13.81 5.66
C LEU A 440 -7.07 13.16 4.87
N SER A 441 -7.40 12.29 3.93
CA SER A 441 -6.50 11.71 2.92
C SER A 441 -6.96 12.07 1.51
N ALA A 442 -6.12 11.89 0.49
CA ALA A 442 -6.46 12.30 -0.88
C ALA A 442 -7.79 11.67 -1.37
N VAL A 443 -8.03 10.41 -0.99
CA VAL A 443 -9.28 9.68 -1.27
C VAL A 443 -10.52 10.29 -0.60
N ASP A 444 -10.36 11.15 0.41
CA ASP A 444 -11.49 11.83 1.06
C ASP A 444 -11.96 13.07 0.29
N LEU A 445 -11.23 13.50 -0.75
CA LEU A 445 -11.52 14.72 -1.49
C LEU A 445 -12.33 14.42 -2.75
N PRO A 446 -13.49 15.08 -2.96
CA PRO A 446 -14.27 14.96 -4.19
C PRO A 446 -13.56 15.64 -5.37
N GLN A 447 -14.10 15.45 -6.57
CA GLN A 447 -13.63 16.17 -7.76
C GLN A 447 -13.86 17.69 -7.59
N ALA A 448 -12.83 18.50 -7.88
CA ALA A 448 -12.92 19.96 -7.85
C ALA A 448 -13.57 20.48 -9.12
N GLY A 449 -14.84 20.91 -9.03
CA GLY A 449 -15.61 21.37 -10.18
C GLY A 449 -15.52 20.43 -11.38
N SER A 450 -15.06 20.95 -12.52
CA SER A 450 -14.88 20.21 -13.77
C SER A 450 -13.46 19.66 -13.96
N VAL A 451 -12.56 19.84 -12.98
CA VAL A 451 -11.15 19.44 -13.10
C VAL A 451 -11.00 17.93 -13.18
N VAL A 452 -10.35 17.44 -14.24
CA VAL A 452 -10.22 16.01 -14.56
C VAL A 452 -8.92 15.40 -14.00
N ALA A 453 -8.30 16.07 -13.02
CA ALA A 453 -7.04 15.67 -12.41
C ALA A 453 -7.24 15.15 -10.97
N SER A 454 -6.20 14.51 -10.44
CA SER A 454 -6.23 13.88 -9.11
C SER A 454 -5.67 14.81 -8.03
N TRP A 455 -6.24 14.72 -6.84
CA TRP A 455 -5.65 15.30 -5.63
C TRP A 455 -4.37 14.54 -5.25
N ALA A 456 -3.27 15.27 -5.17
CA ALA A 456 -2.07 14.85 -4.46
C ALA A 456 -2.10 15.47 -3.06
N ALA A 457 -1.47 14.80 -2.09
CA ALA A 457 -1.44 15.30 -0.73
C ALA A 457 -0.02 15.30 -0.18
N THR A 458 0.32 16.35 0.55
CA THR A 458 1.60 16.43 1.26
C THR A 458 1.62 15.46 2.44
N GLU A 459 2.82 15.08 2.84
CA GLU A 459 3.01 14.30 4.07
C GLU A 459 2.49 15.09 5.28
N PRO A 460 1.73 14.47 6.19
CA PRO A 460 1.33 15.09 7.44
C PRO A 460 2.55 15.55 8.26
N ARG A 461 2.54 16.80 8.69
CA ARG A 461 3.60 17.37 9.53
C ARG A 461 3.03 18.03 10.77
N ARG A 462 3.87 18.21 11.78
CA ARG A 462 3.50 19.02 12.96
C ARG A 462 3.15 20.43 12.50
N ALA A 463 2.04 20.96 13.02
CA ALA A 463 1.64 22.34 12.78
C ALA A 463 2.60 23.28 13.51
N MET A 464 3.53 23.88 12.77
CA MET A 464 4.37 25.00 13.27
C MET A 464 3.68 26.35 13.07
N GLN A 465 2.70 26.38 12.17
CA GLN A 465 1.75 27.46 11.93
C GLN A 465 0.44 26.83 11.44
N ASN A 466 -0.65 27.58 11.49
CA ASN A 466 -1.91 27.13 10.93
C ASN A 466 -1.99 27.47 9.44
N LEU A 467 -1.61 26.52 8.59
CA LEU A 467 -1.65 26.70 7.13
C LEU A 467 -3.09 26.77 6.56
N ALA A 468 -4.10 26.42 7.36
CA ALA A 468 -5.52 26.49 6.97
C ALA A 468 -6.19 27.82 7.38
N THR A 469 -5.45 28.72 8.06
CA THR A 469 -5.99 30.01 8.50
C THR A 469 -6.18 30.96 7.32
N ILE A 470 -7.19 31.82 7.43
CA ILE A 470 -7.45 32.96 6.56
C ILE A 470 -7.33 34.25 7.38
N ALA A 471 -7.23 35.40 6.70
CA ALA A 471 -7.09 36.70 7.35
C ALA A 471 -8.19 36.99 8.40
N CYS A 472 -9.42 36.55 8.12
CA CYS A 472 -10.58 36.75 9.00
C CYS A 472 -10.53 36.00 10.33
N ASP A 473 -9.96 34.78 10.38
CA ASP A 473 -10.07 33.92 11.57
C ASP A 473 -8.82 33.97 12.46
N ASN A 474 -7.64 34.08 11.85
CA ASN A 474 -6.33 34.16 12.50
C ASN A 474 -6.16 33.12 13.64
N SER A 475 -6.64 31.90 13.43
CA SER A 475 -6.59 30.85 14.44
C SER A 475 -5.24 30.13 14.42
N ASP A 476 -4.84 29.61 15.58
CA ASP A 476 -3.50 29.06 15.79
C ASP A 476 -3.57 27.66 16.43
N PHE A 477 -2.89 26.70 15.80
CA PHE A 477 -2.80 25.30 16.19
C PHE A 477 -1.38 24.90 16.62
N SER A 478 -0.42 25.84 16.54
CA SER A 478 1.00 25.57 16.74
C SER A 478 1.43 25.59 18.21
N LYS A 479 0.65 26.25 19.07
CA LYS A 479 0.98 26.52 20.47
C LYS A 479 -0.20 26.24 21.40
N ALA A 480 0.09 26.32 22.70
CA ALA A 480 -0.92 26.19 23.74
C ALA A 480 -2.09 27.18 23.47
N PRO A 481 -3.35 26.75 23.69
CA PRO A 481 -3.76 25.52 24.36
C PRO A 481 -3.84 24.26 23.47
N VAL A 482 -3.55 24.36 22.17
CA VAL A 482 -3.67 23.24 21.23
C VAL A 482 -2.49 22.28 21.36
N ARG A 483 -2.78 20.98 21.44
CA ARG A 483 -1.81 19.88 21.50
C ARG A 483 -1.95 18.97 20.28
N ASN A 484 -0.87 18.25 19.95
CA ASN A 484 -0.84 17.32 18.81
C ASN A 484 -1.26 17.99 17.50
N GLY A 485 -0.88 19.26 17.33
CA GLY A 485 -1.16 20.05 16.14
C GLY A 485 -0.50 19.41 14.92
N MET A 486 -1.30 19.05 13.92
CA MET A 486 -0.84 18.46 12.66
C MET A 486 -1.49 19.18 11.48
N THR A 487 -0.77 19.32 10.37
CA THR A 487 -1.26 19.97 9.16
C THR A 487 -0.81 19.21 7.91
N ARG A 488 -1.60 19.31 6.85
CA ARG A 488 -1.27 18.84 5.49
C ARG A 488 -2.03 19.66 4.45
N SER A 489 -1.53 19.66 3.23
CA SER A 489 -2.13 20.33 2.09
C SER A 489 -2.40 19.33 0.97
N PHE A 490 -3.40 19.64 0.15
CA PHE A 490 -3.85 18.89 -1.00
C PHE A 490 -3.83 19.80 -2.21
N LEU A 491 -3.19 19.32 -3.27
CA LEU A 491 -2.91 20.08 -4.48
C LEU A 491 -3.26 19.22 -5.69
N ILE A 492 -3.65 19.83 -6.79
CA ILE A 492 -3.79 19.14 -8.07
C ILE A 492 -2.54 19.42 -8.88
N VAL A 493 -1.72 18.39 -9.10
CA VAL A 493 -0.45 18.51 -9.84
C VAL A 493 -0.74 18.30 -11.33
N ASN A 494 -0.25 19.21 -12.18
CA ASN A 494 -0.47 19.24 -13.64
C ASN A 494 -1.90 19.66 -14.08
N GLY A 495 -2.64 20.39 -13.24
CA GLY A 495 -3.81 21.15 -13.69
C GLY A 495 -3.41 22.56 -14.10
N ASP A 496 -4.11 23.14 -15.08
CA ASP A 496 -4.01 24.57 -15.40
C ASP A 496 -4.72 25.39 -14.30
N LEU A 497 -4.12 25.41 -13.11
CA LEU A 497 -4.67 25.99 -11.89
C LEU A 497 -3.65 26.94 -11.26
N PRO A 498 -4.11 28.06 -10.64
CA PRO A 498 -3.21 28.97 -9.95
C PRO A 498 -2.39 28.27 -8.86
N GLU A 499 -1.15 28.71 -8.62
CA GLU A 499 -0.25 28.11 -7.61
C GLU A 499 -0.85 28.07 -6.20
N ARG A 500 -1.73 29.03 -5.89
CA ARG A 500 -2.44 29.15 -4.61
C ARG A 500 -3.61 28.18 -4.45
N PHE A 501 -4.08 27.55 -5.53
CA PHE A 501 -5.21 26.63 -5.49
C PHE A 501 -4.88 25.41 -4.63
N GLY A 502 -5.79 25.04 -3.74
CA GLY A 502 -5.63 23.84 -2.95
C GLY A 502 -6.42 23.85 -1.66
N ILE A 503 -6.45 22.68 -1.02
CA ILE A 503 -7.09 22.49 0.29
C ILE A 503 -6.00 22.29 1.32
N THR A 504 -6.11 22.96 2.45
CA THR A 504 -5.24 22.73 3.60
C THR A 504 -6.08 22.37 4.80
N GLN A 505 -5.63 21.39 5.55
CA GLN A 505 -6.24 21.00 6.81
C GLN A 505 -5.24 21.10 7.94
N THR A 506 -5.68 21.67 9.05
CA THR A 506 -4.95 21.65 10.33
C THR A 506 -5.85 21.06 11.41
N VAL A 507 -5.31 20.18 12.26
CA VAL A 507 -6.04 19.52 13.35
C VAL A 507 -5.28 19.65 14.65
N GLY A 508 -5.99 19.54 15.78
CA GLY A 508 -5.38 19.54 17.11
C GLY A 508 -6.35 19.12 18.20
N ASN A 509 -5.82 18.92 19.40
CA ASN A 509 -6.59 18.57 20.58
C ASN A 509 -6.52 19.68 21.63
N LEU A 510 -7.66 19.93 22.27
CA LEU A 510 -7.75 20.75 23.47
C LEU A 510 -7.85 19.85 24.71
N SER A 511 -7.65 20.43 25.89
CA SER A 511 -7.73 19.70 27.16
C SER A 511 -9.10 19.11 27.43
N THR A 512 -10.18 19.81 27.07
CA THR A 512 -11.57 19.40 27.31
C THR A 512 -12.47 19.73 26.11
N PRO A 513 -13.63 19.07 25.97
CA PRO A 513 -14.64 19.45 24.98
C PRO A 513 -15.10 20.91 25.09
N GLN A 514 -15.17 21.47 26.30
CA GLN A 514 -15.53 22.86 26.53
C GLN A 514 -14.42 23.83 26.09
N ALA A 515 -13.15 23.45 26.23
CA ALA A 515 -12.04 24.23 25.71
C ALA A 515 -12.04 24.23 24.17
N ALA A 516 -12.36 23.09 23.55
CA ALA A 516 -12.56 22.99 22.10
C ALA A 516 -13.74 23.84 21.61
N GLY A 517 -14.88 23.84 22.33
CA GLY A 517 -16.03 24.69 22.00
C GLY A 517 -15.68 26.17 22.02
N ARG A 518 -15.00 26.63 23.09
CA ARG A 518 -14.50 28.01 23.18
C ARG A 518 -13.53 28.38 22.04
N PHE A 519 -12.71 27.43 21.58
CA PHE A 519 -11.84 27.64 20.43
C PHE A 519 -12.66 27.92 19.15
N VAL A 520 -13.69 27.12 18.89
CA VAL A 520 -14.60 27.30 17.75
C VAL A 520 -15.40 28.61 17.87
N ASP A 521 -15.91 28.94 19.05
CA ASP A 521 -16.66 30.18 19.28
C ASP A 521 -15.81 31.44 19.04
N ASN A 522 -14.53 31.39 19.40
CA ASN A 522 -13.60 32.47 19.10
C ASN A 522 -13.41 32.65 17.59
N VAL A 523 -13.34 31.55 16.83
CA VAL A 523 -13.29 31.61 15.36
C VAL A 523 -14.57 32.21 14.80
N ARG A 524 -15.76 31.74 15.23
CA ARG A 524 -17.06 32.31 14.83
C ARG A 524 -17.13 33.81 15.07
N LYS A 525 -16.73 34.25 16.27
CA LYS A 525 -16.72 35.67 16.64
C LYS A 525 -15.83 36.51 15.72
N ARG A 526 -14.64 36.00 15.37
CA ARG A 526 -13.72 36.71 14.47
C ARG A 526 -14.26 36.77 13.05
N MET A 527 -14.81 35.66 12.54
CA MET A 527 -15.48 35.62 11.23
C MET A 527 -16.64 36.61 11.14
N GLY A 528 -17.48 36.71 12.19
CA GLY A 528 -18.57 37.69 12.25
C GLY A 528 -18.14 39.14 12.39
N GLN A 529 -16.86 39.42 12.68
CA GLN A 529 -16.28 40.76 12.76
C GLN A 529 -15.31 41.04 11.60
N CYS A 530 -15.24 40.15 10.60
CA CYS A 530 -14.20 40.26 9.58
C CYS A 530 -14.40 41.49 8.70
N GLU A 531 -15.61 41.72 8.19
CA GLU A 531 -15.90 42.83 7.28
C GLU A 531 -15.68 44.21 7.94
N ASP A 532 -15.80 44.29 9.28
CA ASP A 532 -15.48 45.49 10.05
C ASP A 532 -13.96 45.78 10.14
N LYS A 533 -13.14 44.72 10.07
CA LYS A 533 -11.68 44.78 10.27
C LYS A 533 -10.89 44.69 8.96
N ASP A 534 -11.50 44.14 7.93
CA ASP A 534 -10.96 43.98 6.60
C ASP A 534 -12.05 44.33 5.58
N LEU A 535 -12.04 45.60 5.16
CA LEU A 535 -13.01 46.17 4.22
C LEU A 535 -12.92 45.56 2.81
N ALA A 536 -11.85 44.82 2.51
CA ALA A 536 -11.66 44.14 1.22
C ALA A 536 -12.30 42.74 1.21
N SER A 537 -12.77 42.24 2.34
CA SER A 537 -13.31 40.89 2.51
C SER A 537 -14.84 40.88 2.64
N THR A 538 -15.48 39.87 2.05
CA THR A 538 -16.92 39.58 2.19
C THR A 538 -17.10 38.16 2.69
N VAL A 539 -17.89 37.96 3.74
CA VAL A 539 -18.06 36.69 4.44
C VAL A 539 -19.50 36.18 4.31
N THR A 540 -19.67 35.05 3.61
CA THR A 540 -20.96 34.38 3.45
C THR A 540 -21.01 33.11 4.30
N PRO A 541 -21.93 32.99 5.28
CA PRO A 541 -22.06 31.77 6.08
C PRO A 541 -22.64 30.61 5.25
N LEU A 542 -22.01 29.43 5.34
CA LEU A 542 -22.44 28.19 4.68
C LEU A 542 -23.09 27.21 5.65
N SER A 543 -22.64 27.17 6.90
CA SER A 543 -23.22 26.34 7.95
C SER A 543 -22.88 26.90 9.31
N ASP A 544 -23.79 26.75 10.24
CA ASP A 544 -23.53 26.82 11.67
C ASP A 544 -24.41 25.78 12.35
N LYS A 545 -23.90 24.56 12.44
CA LYS A 545 -24.64 23.41 12.99
C LYS A 545 -23.78 22.74 14.05
N GLY A 546 -24.39 22.35 15.15
CA GLY A 546 -23.67 21.63 16.20
C GLY A 546 -24.57 21.15 17.33
N ASP A 547 -24.01 20.22 18.10
CA ASP A 547 -24.58 19.71 19.32
C ASP A 547 -23.46 19.52 20.38
N LYS A 548 -23.78 18.78 21.46
CA LYS A 548 -22.83 18.50 22.53
C LYS A 548 -21.63 17.65 22.06
N LEU A 549 -21.80 16.81 21.04
CA LEU A 549 -20.81 15.85 20.57
C LEU A 549 -19.92 16.39 19.45
N GLY A 550 -20.41 17.34 18.64
CA GLY A 550 -19.62 18.01 17.62
C GLY A 550 -20.32 19.18 16.96
N GLU A 551 -19.54 19.99 16.23
CA GLU A 551 -20.06 21.15 15.51
C GLU A 551 -19.22 21.44 14.26
N ILE A 552 -19.87 22.03 13.25
CA ILE A 552 -19.30 22.47 11.99
C ILE A 552 -19.85 23.87 11.71
N ALA A 553 -18.95 24.85 11.74
CA ALA A 553 -19.20 26.19 11.24
C ALA A 553 -18.36 26.42 9.98
N ALA A 554 -18.97 26.95 8.93
CA ALA A 554 -18.34 27.09 7.62
C ALA A 554 -18.77 28.38 6.93
N TRP A 555 -17.86 28.95 6.15
CA TRP A 555 -18.04 30.21 5.43
C TRP A 555 -17.39 30.14 4.04
N ARG A 556 -17.90 30.93 3.11
CA ARG A 556 -17.20 31.37 1.90
C ARG A 556 -16.73 32.79 2.13
N VAL A 557 -15.48 33.08 1.83
CA VAL A 557 -14.87 34.41 1.97
C VAL A 557 -14.31 34.83 0.63
N ALA A 558 -14.73 35.99 0.15
CA ALA A 558 -14.19 36.62 -1.04
C ALA A 558 -13.39 37.85 -0.64
N THR A 559 -12.10 37.89 -0.99
CA THR A 559 -11.20 39.01 -0.65
C THR A 559 -10.70 39.66 -1.93
N LYS A 560 -10.99 40.96 -2.12
CA LYS A 560 -10.47 41.74 -3.24
C LYS A 560 -8.99 42.05 -3.04
N ILE A 561 -8.15 41.68 -4.00
CA ILE A 561 -6.73 42.08 -4.02
C ILE A 561 -6.58 43.45 -4.67
N ASN A 562 -7.32 43.67 -5.76
CA ASN A 562 -7.38 44.91 -6.54
C ASN A 562 -8.76 45.00 -7.22
N ASP A 563 -8.95 45.99 -8.09
CA ASP A 563 -10.24 46.24 -8.75
C ASP A 563 -10.72 45.09 -9.67
N THR A 564 -9.81 44.21 -10.09
CA THR A 564 -10.09 43.12 -11.04
C THR A 564 -9.92 41.72 -10.45
N ASP A 565 -9.11 41.57 -9.41
CA ASP A 565 -8.74 40.28 -8.83
C ASP A 565 -9.40 40.08 -7.46
N THR A 566 -10.17 39.01 -7.33
CA THR A 566 -10.74 38.54 -6.07
C THR A 566 -10.26 37.12 -5.81
N ILE A 567 -9.88 36.81 -4.57
CA ILE A 567 -9.62 35.43 -4.15
C ILE A 567 -10.81 34.92 -3.35
N ASP A 568 -11.35 33.80 -3.81
CA ASP A 568 -12.42 33.06 -3.15
C ASP A 568 -11.87 31.90 -2.34
N PHE A 569 -12.22 31.87 -1.05
CA PHE A 569 -11.88 30.79 -0.13
C PHE A 569 -13.14 30.19 0.48
N MET A 570 -13.14 28.88 0.70
CA MET A 570 -14.08 28.24 1.62
C MET A 570 -13.32 27.82 2.88
N MET A 571 -13.89 28.09 4.05
CA MET A 571 -13.29 27.75 5.33
C MET A 571 -14.31 27.02 6.20
N ALA A 572 -13.88 25.95 6.87
CA ALA A 572 -14.67 25.28 7.88
C ALA A 572 -13.86 25.10 9.16
N ILE A 573 -14.46 25.41 10.30
CA ILE A 573 -13.97 25.04 11.63
C ILE A 573 -14.87 23.96 12.21
N ILE A 574 -14.25 22.90 12.73
CA ILE A 574 -14.91 21.66 13.10
C ILE A 574 -14.46 21.29 14.50
N ARG A 575 -15.38 20.85 15.34
CA ARG A 575 -15.09 20.20 16.62
C ARG A 575 -15.77 18.84 16.70
N ARG A 576 -15.05 17.89 17.28
CA ARG A 576 -15.60 16.60 17.73
C ARG A 576 -15.02 16.26 19.10
N GLY A 577 -15.88 16.25 20.12
CA GLY A 577 -15.42 16.17 21.52
C GLY A 577 -14.41 17.29 21.83
N ARG A 578 -13.18 16.92 22.17
CA ARG A 578 -12.06 17.84 22.46
C ARG A 578 -11.13 18.11 21.27
N SER A 579 -11.35 17.44 20.15
CA SER A 579 -10.53 17.57 18.94
C SER A 579 -11.15 18.64 18.04
N VAL A 580 -10.30 19.43 17.40
CA VAL A 580 -10.68 20.49 16.46
C VAL A 580 -9.96 20.31 15.13
N ALA A 581 -10.60 20.71 14.05
CA ALA A 581 -10.01 20.81 12.72
C ALA A 581 -10.39 22.13 12.07
N GLN A 582 -9.50 22.65 11.24
CA GLN A 582 -9.81 23.69 10.27
C GLN A 582 -9.48 23.19 8.87
N ILE A 583 -10.37 23.47 7.93
CA ILE A 583 -10.16 23.29 6.50
C ILE A 583 -10.18 24.68 5.86
N GLY A 584 -9.16 25.01 5.09
CA GLY A 584 -9.14 26.15 4.18
C GLY A 584 -9.04 25.64 2.75
N PHE A 585 -9.90 26.12 1.86
CA PHE A 585 -9.92 25.76 0.44
C PHE A 585 -9.82 27.03 -0.40
N VAL A 586 -8.70 27.21 -1.09
CA VAL A 586 -8.53 28.26 -2.09
C VAL A 586 -9.10 27.75 -3.41
N THR A 587 -10.14 28.42 -3.93
CA THR A 587 -10.83 28.01 -5.15
C THR A 587 -10.19 28.63 -6.40
N ALA A 588 -10.54 28.12 -7.57
CA ALA A 588 -10.21 28.73 -8.85
C ALA A 588 -11.39 28.56 -9.84
N PRO A 589 -11.49 29.37 -10.91
CA PRO A 589 -12.52 29.19 -11.93
C PRO A 589 -12.54 27.76 -12.49
N GLY A 590 -13.70 27.11 -12.45
CA GLY A 590 -13.87 25.71 -12.87
C GLY A 590 -13.35 24.65 -11.87
N ALA A 591 -12.73 25.09 -10.77
CA ALA A 591 -12.19 24.26 -9.70
C ALA A 591 -12.70 24.78 -8.34
N ASP A 592 -14.00 24.63 -8.09
CA ASP A 592 -14.64 24.99 -6.84
C ASP A 592 -15.50 23.84 -6.30
N TYR A 593 -16.07 24.06 -5.12
CA TYR A 593 -17.10 23.19 -4.56
C TYR A 593 -18.36 24.01 -4.38
N ASP A 594 -19.51 23.37 -4.57
CA ASP A 594 -20.75 23.90 -4.05
C ASP A 594 -20.82 23.78 -2.52
N ARG A 595 -21.86 24.36 -1.93
CA ARG A 595 -22.10 24.34 -0.49
C ARG A 595 -22.11 22.92 0.06
N ASP A 596 -22.88 22.02 -0.57
CA ASP A 596 -23.12 20.68 -0.02
C ASP A 596 -21.87 19.81 -0.11
N THR A 597 -21.10 19.94 -1.18
CA THR A 597 -19.82 19.24 -1.38
C THR A 597 -18.78 19.68 -0.33
N PHE A 598 -18.66 20.98 -0.07
CA PHE A 598 -17.74 21.47 0.96
C PHE A 598 -18.17 21.05 2.37
N LEU A 599 -19.48 21.09 2.68
CA LEU A 599 -19.99 20.63 3.97
C LEU A 599 -19.85 19.11 4.15
N ALA A 600 -19.98 18.31 3.08
CA ALA A 600 -19.70 16.89 3.11
C ALA A 600 -18.22 16.61 3.42
N LEU A 601 -17.29 17.39 2.85
CA LEU A 601 -15.86 17.31 3.19
C LEU A 601 -15.61 17.67 4.66
N ALA A 602 -16.25 18.73 5.18
CA ALA A 602 -16.15 19.08 6.60
C ALA A 602 -16.70 17.98 7.52
N GLN A 603 -17.81 17.34 7.13
CA GLN A 603 -18.35 16.18 7.84
C GLN A 603 -17.40 14.98 7.80
N ARG A 604 -16.75 14.73 6.67
CA ARG A 604 -15.71 13.70 6.52
C ARG A 604 -14.52 13.97 7.45
N ALA A 605 -14.06 15.22 7.55
CA ALA A 605 -13.01 15.61 8.47
C ALA A 605 -13.42 15.44 9.95
N SER A 606 -14.67 15.78 10.31
CA SER A 606 -15.22 15.46 11.64
C SER A 606 -15.20 13.95 11.93
N GLY A 607 -15.48 13.13 10.90
CA GLY A 607 -15.30 11.68 10.92
C GLY A 607 -13.89 11.25 11.35
N ARG A 608 -12.86 11.81 10.67
CA ARG A 608 -11.44 11.51 10.91
C ARG A 608 -10.98 11.93 12.32
N LEU A 609 -11.53 13.00 12.89
CA LEU A 609 -11.16 13.45 14.24
C LEU A 609 -11.37 12.39 15.34
N ALA A 610 -12.19 11.36 15.12
CA ALA A 610 -12.30 10.21 16.04
C ALA A 610 -10.97 9.47 16.27
N TYR A 611 -10.04 9.56 15.33
CA TYR A 611 -8.73 8.91 15.37
C TYR A 611 -7.62 9.82 15.87
N MET A 612 -7.94 11.03 16.33
CA MET A 612 -6.95 11.88 16.99
C MET A 612 -6.45 11.22 18.28
N PRO A 613 -5.13 11.28 18.56
CA PRO A 613 -4.56 10.67 19.76
C PRO A 613 -5.23 11.22 21.02
N ARG A 614 -5.56 10.33 21.97
CA ARG A 614 -6.11 10.71 23.28
C ARG A 614 -5.09 11.50 24.11
#